data_AF-L9L2G2-F1
#
_entry.id   AF-L9L2G2-F1
#
_cell.length_a   1.000
_cell.length_b   1.000
_cell.length_c   1.000
_cell.angle_alpha   90.00
_cell.angle_beta   90.00
_cell.angle_gamma   90.00
#
_symmetry.space_group_name_H-M   'P 1'
#
loop_
_entity.id
_entity.type
_entity.pdbx_description
1 polymer ?
#
loop_
_entity_poly.entity_id
_entity_poly.type
_entity_poly.pdbx_seq_one_letter_code
_entity_poly.pdbx_strand_id
1 'polypeptide(L)'
;MQQEVEPLCSPRLGSPSVQREAGAFLADLETSEELQAQSLGRPVKSKKQYLRQVIAEYEALDRELPCIRKFATPPAAQPLCLCMETSPEEDFTHLEVLEALEAELPGAMESGRVSSIRFENMNVICGTAGRRNRWLITVTDFQTRSRLLRSGLRPRGLEHQLVRHDDLLLGDYRLHLRRSLVRRRMLEALGADPTEV
;
A
#
# COMPACT_ATOMS: atom_id res chain seq x y z
N MET A 1 54.04 10.90 -9.80
CA MET A 1 53.09 10.89 -8.67
C MET A 1 52.04 9.82 -9.00
N GLN A 2 52.13 8.53 -8.64
CA GLN A 2 52.77 7.88 -7.47
C GLN A 2 52.17 8.39 -6.15
N GLN A 3 51.67 7.58 -5.20
CA GLN A 3 51.50 6.11 -5.03
C GLN A 3 50.01 5.80 -4.68
N GLU A 4 49.39 4.60 -4.72
CA GLU A 4 49.79 3.17 -4.66
C GLU A 4 50.01 2.56 -3.26
N VAL A 5 49.58 1.28 -3.09
CA VAL A 5 49.89 0.25 -2.06
C VAL A 5 48.66 -0.42 -1.41
N GLU A 6 48.38 -1.65 -1.87
CA GLU A 6 47.81 -2.80 -1.13
C GLU A 6 48.99 -3.72 -0.67
N PRO A 7 48.88 -4.79 0.17
CA PRO A 7 47.81 -5.82 0.13
C PRO A 7 47.48 -6.63 1.44
N LEU A 8 46.53 -7.56 1.30
CA LEU A 8 46.41 -8.94 1.88
C LEU A 8 47.28 -9.37 3.09
N CYS A 9 46.66 -10.02 4.11
CA CYS A 9 46.80 -11.48 4.36
C CYS A 9 45.97 -12.05 5.54
N SER A 10 45.75 -13.37 5.53
CA SER A 10 45.34 -14.24 6.68
C SER A 10 46.31 -15.44 6.77
N PRO A 11 46.54 -16.09 7.94
CA PRO A 11 45.99 -17.45 8.13
C PRO A 11 45.74 -17.88 9.62
N ARG A 12 45.41 -19.17 9.80
CA ARG A 12 45.17 -19.90 11.08
C ARG A 12 46.50 -20.33 11.77
N LEU A 13 46.48 -20.64 13.09
CA LEU A 13 46.51 -22.02 13.68
C LEU A 13 46.57 -22.00 15.23
N GLY A 14 46.23 -23.12 15.91
CA GLY A 14 46.65 -23.38 17.31
C GLY A 14 45.72 -24.23 18.20
N SER A 15 46.07 -25.49 18.47
CA SER A 15 45.52 -26.33 19.57
C SER A 15 46.43 -27.52 19.93
N PRO A 16 46.62 -27.83 21.23
CA PRO A 16 46.60 -29.22 21.78
C PRO A 16 45.96 -29.29 23.22
N SER A 17 45.08 -30.24 23.59
CA SER A 17 45.28 -31.63 24.13
C SER A 17 46.22 -31.75 25.35
N VAL A 18 45.95 -32.47 26.46
CA VAL A 18 44.95 -33.53 26.85
C VAL A 18 44.28 -33.11 28.21
N GLN A 19 43.75 -33.84 29.23
CA GLN A 19 43.41 -35.23 29.69
C GLN A 19 42.26 -35.06 30.76
N ARG A 20 41.19 -35.84 31.03
CA ARG A 20 40.76 -37.27 31.04
C ARG A 20 40.85 -38.00 32.40
N GLU A 21 39.78 -37.95 33.18
CA GLU A 21 39.20 -38.98 34.10
C GLU A 21 37.70 -38.59 34.28
N ALA A 22 36.66 -39.44 34.25
CA ALA A 22 36.42 -40.85 34.60
C ALA A 22 35.99 -41.08 36.07
N GLY A 23 34.71 -40.82 36.34
CA GLY A 23 34.00 -41.21 37.56
C GLY A 23 32.53 -41.45 37.25
N ALA A 24 32.05 -42.68 37.43
CA ALA A 24 30.69 -43.07 37.09
C ALA A 24 29.83 -43.25 38.35
N PHE A 25 28.57 -42.82 38.27
CA PHE A 25 27.49 -43.46 39.00
C PHE A 25 26.33 -43.74 38.02
N LEU A 26 25.81 -44.95 38.10
CA LEU A 26 24.67 -45.45 37.33
C LEU A 26 23.52 -45.74 38.29
N ALA A 27 22.36 -46.00 37.68
CA ALA A 27 21.05 -46.23 38.30
C ALA A 27 20.35 -44.96 38.86
N ASP A 28 19.01 -44.87 38.82
CA ASP A 28 18.06 -45.89 38.37
C ASP A 28 17.13 -45.47 37.23
N LEU A 29 16.55 -46.48 36.58
CA LEU A 29 15.73 -46.41 35.37
C LEU A 29 14.35 -47.00 35.66
N GLU A 30 13.33 -46.17 35.91
CA GLU A 30 11.95 -46.65 35.86
C GLU A 30 10.98 -45.65 35.19
N THR A 31 10.61 -46.03 33.98
CA THR A 31 9.40 -45.73 33.21
C THR A 31 8.36 -44.76 33.80
N SER A 32 8.03 -43.73 33.02
CA SER A 32 6.72 -43.80 32.34
C SER A 32 6.83 -43.23 30.93
N GLU A 33 6.27 -43.94 29.96
CA GLU A 33 6.05 -43.42 28.62
C GLU A 33 4.86 -42.46 28.66
N GLU A 34 5.07 -41.18 28.32
CA GLU A 34 3.98 -40.40 27.72
C GLU A 34 4.53 -39.39 26.72
N LEU A 35 4.81 -39.88 25.51
CA LEU A 35 4.91 -39.06 24.30
C LEU A 35 3.52 -38.53 23.89
N GLN A 36 2.82 -37.84 24.81
CA GLN A 36 1.67 -37.04 24.46
C GLN A 36 2.15 -35.86 23.61
N ALA A 37 2.18 -36.08 22.30
CA ALA A 37 2.30 -35.01 21.33
C ALA A 37 1.18 -34.00 21.61
N GLN A 38 1.54 -32.85 22.19
CA GLN A 38 0.60 -31.75 22.41
C GLN A 38 0.25 -31.11 21.06
N SER A 39 -0.62 -31.81 20.31
CA SER A 39 -1.43 -31.20 19.28
C SER A 39 -2.33 -30.19 19.98
N LEU A 40 -1.83 -28.97 20.13
CA LEU A 40 -2.56 -27.81 20.64
C LEU A 40 -3.73 -27.53 19.69
N GLY A 41 -4.82 -28.25 19.93
CA GLY A 41 -6.02 -28.28 19.11
C GLY A 41 -6.56 -26.87 18.99
N ARG A 42 -6.32 -26.24 17.84
CA ARG A 42 -6.73 -24.88 17.53
C ARG A 42 -8.23 -24.78 17.82
N PRO A 43 -8.68 -24.05 18.85
CA PRO A 43 -10.02 -24.23 19.39
C PRO A 43 -11.05 -23.93 18.31
N VAL A 44 -11.89 -24.92 18.01
CA VAL A 44 -12.94 -24.83 16.99
C VAL A 44 -13.98 -23.84 17.50
N LYS A 45 -13.79 -22.56 17.15
CA LYS A 45 -14.65 -21.46 17.59
C LYS A 45 -16.09 -21.79 17.21
N SER A 46 -16.99 -21.78 18.19
CA SER A 46 -18.43 -21.99 17.93
C SER A 46 -18.92 -20.98 16.88
N LYS A 47 -19.92 -21.34 16.06
CA LYS A 47 -20.44 -20.45 15.00
C LYS A 47 -20.78 -19.05 15.52
N LYS A 48 -21.29 -18.94 16.75
CA LYS A 48 -21.57 -17.69 17.48
C LYS A 48 -20.32 -16.88 17.83
N GLN A 49 -19.20 -17.53 18.18
CA GLN A 49 -17.92 -16.88 18.46
C GLN A 49 -17.21 -16.45 17.16
N TYR A 50 -17.29 -17.26 16.11
CA TYR A 50 -16.78 -16.90 14.77
C TYR A 50 -17.51 -15.67 14.22
N LEU A 51 -18.85 -15.68 14.22
CA LEU A 51 -19.65 -14.54 13.76
C LEU A 51 -19.31 -13.24 14.53
N ARG A 52 -19.17 -13.31 15.86
CA ARG A 52 -18.74 -12.16 16.69
C ARG A 52 -17.37 -11.61 16.28
N GLN A 53 -16.42 -12.47 15.93
CA GLN A 53 -15.12 -12.04 15.43
C GLN A 53 -15.25 -11.32 14.08
N VAL A 54 -15.99 -11.89 13.13
CA VAL A 54 -16.12 -11.30 11.78
C VAL A 54 -16.87 -9.97 11.81
N ILE A 55 -17.88 -9.82 12.67
CA ILE A 55 -18.55 -8.52 12.90
C ILE A 55 -17.56 -7.50 13.45
N ALA A 56 -16.75 -7.86 14.47
CA ALA A 56 -15.75 -6.95 15.03
C ALA A 56 -14.65 -6.58 14.00
N GLU A 57 -14.22 -7.50 13.14
CA GLU A 57 -13.31 -7.24 12.03
C GLU A 57 -13.94 -6.27 10.99
N TYR A 58 -15.23 -6.41 10.69
CA TYR A 58 -15.94 -5.49 9.81
C TYR A 58 -16.12 -4.10 10.43
N GLU A 59 -16.55 -4.00 11.69
CA GLU A 59 -16.70 -2.72 12.40
C GLU A 59 -15.36 -1.98 12.55
N ALA A 60 -14.28 -2.68 12.88
CA ALA A 60 -12.95 -2.10 12.92
C ALA A 60 -12.53 -1.57 11.54
N LEU A 61 -12.77 -2.34 10.48
CA LEU A 61 -12.43 -1.93 9.12
C LEU A 61 -13.27 -0.75 8.61
N ASP A 62 -14.54 -0.64 9.02
CA ASP A 62 -15.40 0.49 8.65
C ASP A 62 -14.96 1.79 9.35
N ARG A 63 -14.42 1.69 10.58
CA ARG A 63 -13.79 2.80 11.31
C ARG A 63 -12.40 3.16 10.78
N GLU A 64 -11.60 2.19 10.33
CA GLU A 64 -10.30 2.42 9.69
C GLU A 64 -10.44 3.02 8.28
N LEU A 65 -11.42 2.54 7.50
CA LEU A 65 -11.62 2.88 6.09
C LEU A 65 -13.03 3.45 5.85
N PRO A 66 -13.41 4.55 6.53
CA PRO A 66 -14.70 5.19 6.30
C PRO A 66 -14.76 5.67 4.85
N CYS A 67 -15.78 5.22 4.13
CA CYS A 67 -16.10 5.63 2.75
C CYS A 67 -14.88 5.70 1.80
N ILE A 68 -14.71 4.62 1.03
CA ILE A 68 -13.67 4.47 0.01
C ILE A 68 -14.29 4.37 -1.37
N ARG A 69 -13.53 4.75 -2.41
CA ARG A 69 -13.91 4.62 -3.82
C ARG A 69 -14.33 3.17 -4.10
N LYS A 70 -15.51 3.00 -4.71
CA LYS A 70 -16.06 1.71 -5.11
C LYS A 70 -15.70 1.41 -6.55
N PHE A 71 -15.45 0.14 -6.86
CA PHE A 71 -15.07 -0.34 -8.18
C PHE A 71 -15.96 -1.52 -8.56
N ALA A 72 -16.55 -1.51 -9.76
CA ALA A 72 -17.28 -2.66 -10.30
C ALA A 72 -16.35 -3.67 -10.98
N THR A 73 -15.27 -3.17 -11.58
CA THR A 73 -14.20 -3.93 -12.27
C THR A 73 -12.84 -3.37 -11.85
N PRO A 74 -11.72 -4.10 -12.09
CA PRO A 74 -10.38 -3.54 -11.89
C PRO A 74 -10.19 -2.25 -12.71
N PRO A 75 -9.54 -1.21 -12.16
CA PRO A 75 -9.29 0.03 -12.91
C PRO A 75 -8.39 -0.23 -14.12
N ALA A 76 -8.73 0.40 -15.25
CA ALA A 76 -7.87 0.42 -16.44
C ALA A 76 -6.66 1.34 -16.22
N ALA A 77 -5.48 0.90 -16.65
CA ALA A 77 -4.24 1.66 -16.51
C ALA A 77 -4.23 2.93 -17.38
N GLN A 78 -3.73 4.03 -16.82
CA GLN A 78 -3.61 5.34 -17.45
C GLN A 78 -2.16 5.83 -17.32
N PRO A 79 -1.18 5.19 -17.99
CA PRO A 79 0.26 5.39 -17.73
C PRO A 79 0.79 6.79 -18.13
N LEU A 80 -0.01 7.59 -18.83
CA LEU A 80 0.24 9.00 -19.19
C LEU A 80 -0.60 9.99 -18.36
N CYS A 81 -1.36 9.52 -17.38
CA CYS A 81 -2.14 10.35 -16.46
C CYS A 81 -1.36 10.57 -15.16
N LEU A 82 -1.20 11.84 -14.80
CA LEU A 82 -0.59 12.31 -13.57
C LEU A 82 -1.67 12.81 -12.61
N CYS A 83 -1.36 12.80 -11.32
CA CYS A 83 -2.25 13.29 -10.28
C CYS A 83 -1.52 14.25 -9.35
N MET A 84 -2.15 15.40 -9.10
CA MET A 84 -1.87 16.29 -7.98
C MET A 84 -2.91 16.00 -6.90
N GLU A 85 -2.51 15.60 -5.69
CA GLU A 85 -3.44 15.56 -4.56
C GLU A 85 -3.43 16.93 -3.86
N THR A 86 -4.61 17.48 -3.56
CA THR A 86 -4.78 18.76 -2.85
C THR A 86 -5.56 18.56 -1.56
N SER A 87 -5.34 19.39 -0.57
CA SER A 87 -6.15 19.41 0.65
C SER A 87 -7.63 19.73 0.36
N PRO A 88 -8.57 19.37 1.26
CA PRO A 88 -9.97 19.80 1.17
C PRO A 88 -10.15 21.32 1.11
N GLU A 89 -9.20 22.07 1.69
CA GLU A 89 -9.19 23.53 1.80
C GLU A 89 -8.62 24.25 0.57
N GLU A 90 -7.92 23.54 -0.32
CA GLU A 90 -7.33 24.09 -1.55
C GLU A 90 -8.32 24.07 -2.73
N ASP A 91 -8.94 25.23 -2.95
CA ASP A 91 -9.99 25.49 -3.95
C ASP A 91 -9.45 25.97 -5.31
N PHE A 92 -8.35 25.39 -5.79
CA PHE A 92 -7.79 25.74 -7.11
C PHE A 92 -8.82 25.60 -8.23
N THR A 93 -8.75 26.48 -9.22
CA THR A 93 -9.57 26.46 -10.42
C THR A 93 -8.85 25.78 -11.59
N HIS A 94 -9.59 25.41 -12.63
CA HIS A 94 -9.01 24.89 -13.88
C HIS A 94 -8.04 25.89 -14.53
N LEU A 95 -8.25 27.20 -14.34
CA LEU A 95 -7.36 28.25 -14.86
C LEU A 95 -6.02 28.24 -14.13
N GLU A 96 -6.03 28.28 -12.80
CA GLU A 96 -4.80 28.35 -11.99
C GLU A 96 -3.92 27.09 -12.14
N VAL A 97 -4.54 25.93 -12.38
CA VAL A 97 -3.82 24.68 -12.70
C VAL A 97 -3.26 24.71 -14.13
N LEU A 98 -3.94 25.35 -15.08
CA LEU A 98 -3.46 25.55 -16.46
C LEU A 98 -2.32 26.58 -16.50
N GLU A 99 -2.41 27.68 -15.76
CA GLU A 99 -1.34 28.68 -15.60
C GLU A 99 -0.08 28.06 -14.99
N ALA A 100 -0.23 27.21 -13.96
CA ALA A 100 0.89 26.46 -13.38
C ALA A 100 1.51 25.46 -14.38
N LEU A 101 0.69 24.79 -15.20
CA LEU A 101 1.17 23.90 -16.26
C LEU A 101 1.89 24.64 -17.38
N GLU A 102 1.41 25.82 -17.76
CA GLU A 102 2.01 26.66 -18.79
C GLU A 102 3.33 27.28 -18.32
N ALA A 103 3.45 27.64 -17.04
CA ALA A 103 4.72 28.06 -16.44
C ALA A 103 5.77 26.93 -16.42
N GLU A 104 5.38 25.71 -16.06
CA GLU A 104 6.29 24.54 -16.04
C GLU A 104 6.55 23.94 -17.43
N LEU A 105 5.64 24.13 -18.39
CA LEU A 105 5.70 23.61 -19.76
C LEU A 105 5.12 24.61 -20.79
N PRO A 106 5.83 25.68 -21.16
CA PRO A 106 5.30 26.66 -22.12
C PRO A 106 4.83 26.03 -23.43
N GLY A 107 3.67 26.46 -23.92
CA GLY A 107 2.94 25.99 -25.09
C GLY A 107 2.39 24.57 -24.99
N ALA A 108 2.28 23.95 -23.80
CA ALA A 108 1.97 22.52 -23.70
C ALA A 108 0.55 22.13 -24.12
N MET A 109 -0.42 23.01 -23.90
CA MET A 109 -1.80 22.80 -24.38
C MET A 109 -1.87 22.94 -25.89
N GLU A 110 -1.32 24.03 -26.44
CA GLU A 110 -1.35 24.35 -27.89
C GLU A 110 -0.59 23.31 -28.73
N SER A 111 0.56 22.84 -28.25
CA SER A 111 1.35 21.78 -28.90
C SER A 111 0.83 20.36 -28.64
N GLY A 112 -0.30 20.19 -27.94
CA GLY A 112 -0.90 18.88 -27.66
C GLY A 112 -0.05 17.96 -26.77
N ARG A 113 0.90 18.49 -25.99
CA ARG A 113 1.69 17.74 -25.01
C ARG A 113 0.88 17.41 -23.75
N VAL A 114 -0.02 18.31 -23.36
CA VAL A 114 -1.11 18.05 -22.40
C VAL A 114 -2.40 17.87 -23.18
N SER A 115 -3.11 16.76 -22.96
CA SER A 115 -4.36 16.41 -23.67
C SER A 115 -5.62 16.66 -22.85
N SER A 116 -5.53 16.68 -21.52
CA SER A 116 -6.65 17.07 -20.65
C SER A 116 -6.21 17.39 -19.22
N ILE A 117 -6.98 18.26 -18.57
CA ILE A 117 -6.96 18.54 -17.12
C ILE A 117 -8.36 18.20 -16.61
N ARG A 118 -8.49 17.52 -15.47
CA ARG A 118 -9.78 17.15 -14.84
C ARG A 118 -9.69 17.23 -13.32
N PHE A 119 -10.79 17.60 -12.66
CA PHE A 119 -10.92 17.55 -11.20
C PHE A 119 -11.74 16.34 -10.75
N GLU A 120 -11.17 15.51 -9.86
CA GLU A 120 -11.87 14.48 -9.11
C GLU A 120 -12.11 14.94 -7.66
N ASN A 121 -13.36 15.27 -7.35
CA ASN A 121 -13.80 15.51 -5.97
C ASN A 121 -13.91 14.16 -5.23
N MET A 122 -12.85 13.80 -4.48
CA MET A 122 -12.77 12.51 -3.80
C MET A 122 -13.78 12.38 -2.65
N ASN A 123 -14.24 13.50 -2.08
CA ASN A 123 -15.27 13.53 -1.05
C ASN A 123 -16.62 13.05 -1.62
N VAL A 124 -17.00 13.54 -2.81
CA VAL A 124 -18.19 13.08 -3.55
C VAL A 124 -18.02 11.65 -4.06
N ILE A 125 -16.88 11.30 -4.66
CA ILE A 125 -16.62 9.94 -5.20
C ILE A 125 -16.68 8.86 -4.11
N CYS A 126 -16.23 9.18 -2.90
CA CYS A 126 -16.25 8.26 -1.76
C CYS A 126 -17.55 8.31 -0.94
N GLY A 127 -18.25 9.44 -0.92
CA GLY A 127 -19.39 9.71 -0.05
C GLY A 127 -18.98 10.06 1.39
N THR A 128 -18.01 10.97 1.56
CA THR A 128 -17.50 11.39 2.88
C THR A 128 -16.82 12.77 2.83
N ALA A 129 -16.22 13.21 3.94
CA ALA A 129 -15.46 14.45 4.05
C ALA A 129 -13.98 14.18 4.41
N GLY A 130 -13.12 15.19 4.30
CA GLY A 130 -11.71 15.11 4.69
C GLY A 130 -10.81 14.28 3.75
N ARG A 131 -11.32 13.79 2.60
CA ARG A 131 -10.48 13.22 1.55
C ARG A 131 -9.80 14.36 0.77
N ARG A 132 -8.51 14.20 0.48
CA ARG A 132 -7.80 15.04 -0.49
C ARG A 132 -8.46 14.94 -1.86
N ASN A 133 -8.68 16.07 -2.52
CA ASN A 133 -9.17 16.09 -3.89
C ASN A 133 -8.00 15.82 -4.87
N ARG A 134 -8.32 15.54 -6.12
CA ARG A 134 -7.32 15.12 -7.11
C ARG A 134 -7.47 15.89 -8.42
N TRP A 135 -6.39 16.51 -8.88
CA TRP A 135 -6.28 17.07 -10.23
C TRP A 135 -5.56 16.07 -11.13
N LEU A 136 -6.28 15.56 -12.13
CA LEU A 136 -5.78 14.61 -13.11
C LEU A 136 -5.32 15.34 -14.37
N ILE A 137 -4.06 15.11 -14.76
CA ILE A 137 -3.41 15.76 -15.89
C ILE A 137 -2.94 14.68 -16.85
N THR A 138 -3.55 14.59 -18.02
CA THR A 138 -3.20 13.62 -19.05
C THR A 138 -2.24 14.27 -20.03
N VAL A 139 -1.09 13.65 -20.27
CA VAL A 139 -0.12 14.06 -21.29
C VAL A 139 -0.11 13.08 -22.47
N THR A 140 0.52 13.43 -23.58
CA THR A 140 0.61 12.57 -24.77
C THR A 140 1.90 11.75 -24.85
N ASP A 141 2.95 12.10 -24.09
CA ASP A 141 4.25 11.43 -24.15
C ASP A 141 4.94 11.21 -22.79
N PHE A 142 5.86 10.24 -22.75
CA PHE A 142 6.58 9.86 -21.53
C PHE A 142 7.68 10.84 -21.10
N GLN A 143 8.20 11.70 -21.98
CA GLN A 143 9.19 12.72 -21.63
C GLN A 143 8.51 13.87 -20.87
N THR A 144 7.41 14.40 -21.39
CA THR A 144 6.56 15.40 -20.71
C THR A 144 6.07 14.85 -19.37
N ARG A 145 5.57 13.60 -19.33
CA ARG A 145 5.19 12.94 -18.07
C ARG A 145 6.34 12.92 -17.06
N SER A 146 7.54 12.55 -17.52
CA SER A 146 8.71 12.40 -16.63
C SER A 146 9.35 13.73 -16.25
N ARG A 147 9.11 14.82 -16.98
CA ARG A 147 9.43 16.19 -16.56
C ARG A 147 8.51 16.61 -15.41
N LEU A 148 7.19 16.50 -15.59
CA LEU A 148 6.20 16.85 -14.58
C LEU A 148 6.32 16.04 -13.27
N LEU A 149 6.69 14.76 -13.35
CA LEU A 149 7.00 13.95 -12.15
C LEU A 149 8.23 14.44 -11.35
N ARG A 150 9.09 15.29 -11.94
CA ARG A 150 10.27 15.88 -11.28
C ARG A 150 10.12 17.35 -10.90
N SER A 151 9.32 18.12 -11.63
CA SER A 151 9.05 19.54 -11.33
C SER A 151 7.88 19.74 -10.37
N GLY A 152 6.90 18.82 -10.37
CA GLY A 152 5.60 19.08 -9.78
C GLY A 152 4.84 20.18 -10.54
N LEU A 153 3.98 20.89 -9.82
CA LEU A 153 3.31 22.13 -10.24
C LEU A 153 3.27 23.14 -9.10
N ARG A 154 3.04 24.41 -9.43
CA ARG A 154 3.02 25.52 -8.46
C ARG A 154 1.78 26.45 -8.60
N PRO A 155 0.54 25.92 -8.54
CA PRO A 155 -0.68 26.74 -8.56
C PRO A 155 -0.69 27.75 -7.41
N ARG A 156 -1.01 29.02 -7.69
CA ARG A 156 -0.85 30.16 -6.74
C ARG A 156 0.56 30.27 -6.12
N GLY A 157 1.58 29.67 -6.73
CA GLY A 157 2.94 29.56 -6.18
C GLY A 157 3.15 28.43 -5.16
N LEU A 158 2.12 27.66 -4.81
CA LEU A 158 2.17 26.58 -3.81
C LEU A 158 2.69 25.29 -4.43
N GLU A 159 3.84 24.80 -3.97
CA GLU A 159 4.49 23.62 -4.53
C GLU A 159 3.75 22.30 -4.25
N HIS A 160 3.38 21.62 -5.33
CA HIS A 160 2.65 20.36 -5.33
C HIS A 160 3.41 19.28 -6.12
N GLN A 161 3.79 18.20 -5.45
CA GLN A 161 4.38 17.03 -6.11
C GLN A 161 3.33 16.29 -6.94
N LEU A 162 3.65 16.03 -8.21
CA LEU A 162 2.86 15.15 -9.07
C LEU A 162 3.26 13.68 -8.90
N VAL A 163 2.27 12.79 -8.89
CA VAL A 163 2.46 11.33 -8.87
C VAL A 163 1.76 10.67 -10.07
N ARG A 164 2.02 9.40 -10.34
CA ARG A 164 1.29 8.66 -11.39
C ARG A 164 -0.13 8.38 -10.89
N HIS A 165 -1.15 8.61 -11.72
CA HIS A 165 -2.55 8.34 -11.35
C HIS A 165 -2.76 6.86 -10.98
N ASP A 166 -2.12 5.95 -11.73
CA ASP A 166 -2.18 4.50 -11.50
C ASP A 166 -1.76 4.07 -10.08
N ASP A 167 -0.80 4.74 -9.45
CA ASP A 167 -0.34 4.38 -8.10
C ASP A 167 -1.41 4.67 -7.04
N LEU A 168 -2.05 5.84 -7.14
CA LEU A 168 -3.16 6.24 -6.25
C LEU A 168 -4.41 5.40 -6.52
N LEU A 169 -4.75 5.18 -7.79
CA LEU A 169 -5.93 4.41 -8.18
C LEU A 169 -5.81 2.92 -7.80
N LEU A 170 -4.60 2.35 -7.87
CA LEU A 170 -4.30 1.02 -7.35
C LEU A 170 -4.32 0.98 -5.81
N GLY A 171 -3.92 2.07 -5.14
CA GLY A 171 -4.11 2.25 -3.69
C GLY A 171 -5.58 2.19 -3.29
N ASP A 172 -6.42 3.03 -3.90
CA ASP A 172 -7.89 3.03 -3.74
C ASP A 172 -8.47 1.62 -3.99
N TYR A 173 -8.06 0.94 -5.07
CA TYR A 173 -8.55 -0.38 -5.44
C TYR A 173 -8.14 -1.49 -4.44
N ARG A 174 -6.92 -1.43 -3.87
CA ARG A 174 -6.50 -2.35 -2.80
C ARG A 174 -7.34 -2.19 -1.55
N LEU A 175 -7.69 -0.95 -1.16
CA LEU A 175 -8.60 -0.68 -0.05
C LEU A 175 -10.01 -1.21 -0.34
N HIS A 176 -10.50 -1.02 -1.58
CA HIS A 176 -11.77 -1.59 -2.02
C HIS A 176 -11.79 -3.12 -1.87
N LEU A 177 -10.76 -3.83 -2.37
CA LEU A 177 -10.66 -5.29 -2.24
C LEU A 177 -10.60 -5.75 -0.77
N ARG A 178 -9.86 -5.05 0.11
CA ARG A 178 -9.83 -5.35 1.56
C ARG A 178 -11.23 -5.26 2.17
N ARG A 179 -11.98 -4.20 1.87
CA ARG A 179 -13.35 -3.98 2.39
C ARG A 179 -14.37 -4.96 1.80
N SER A 180 -14.32 -5.23 0.50
CA SER A 180 -15.20 -6.20 -0.17
C SER A 180 -14.99 -7.63 0.33
N LEU A 181 -13.74 -8.05 0.61
CA LEU A 181 -13.44 -9.37 1.18
C LEU A 181 -14.02 -9.54 2.59
N VAL A 182 -13.86 -8.55 3.48
CA VAL A 182 -14.40 -8.63 4.86
C VAL A 182 -15.93 -8.53 4.86
N ARG A 183 -16.52 -7.70 3.98
CA ARG A 183 -17.98 -7.66 3.79
C ARG A 183 -18.53 -9.03 3.37
N ARG A 184 -17.87 -9.71 2.43
CA ARG A 184 -18.30 -11.06 1.98
C ARG A 184 -18.25 -12.05 3.14
N ARG A 185 -17.14 -12.11 3.89
CA ARG A 185 -17.02 -12.97 5.09
C ARG A 185 -18.09 -12.70 6.13
N MET A 186 -18.51 -11.44 6.31
CA MET A 186 -19.58 -11.07 7.22
C MET A 186 -20.94 -11.61 6.74
N LEU A 187 -21.26 -11.50 5.45
CA LEU A 187 -22.47 -12.07 4.85
C LEU A 187 -22.49 -13.60 4.96
N GLU A 188 -21.37 -14.25 4.60
CA GLU A 188 -21.16 -15.71 4.76
C GLU A 188 -21.36 -16.17 6.22
N ALA A 189 -20.83 -15.41 7.20
CA ALA A 189 -20.97 -15.72 8.62
C ALA A 189 -22.40 -15.51 9.16
N LEU A 190 -23.14 -14.54 8.60
CA LEU A 190 -24.55 -14.31 8.88
C LEU A 190 -25.48 -15.33 8.20
N GLY A 191 -25.01 -15.98 7.11
CA GLY A 191 -25.78 -16.93 6.32
C GLY A 191 -26.58 -16.29 5.18
N ALA A 192 -26.17 -15.12 4.70
CA ALA A 192 -26.70 -14.51 3.47
C ALA A 192 -25.88 -14.98 2.25
N ASP A 193 -26.55 -15.25 1.13
CA ASP A 193 -25.88 -15.71 -0.09
C ASP A 193 -25.07 -14.57 -0.75
N PRO A 194 -23.81 -14.79 -1.17
CA PRO A 194 -22.93 -13.71 -1.63
C PRO A 194 -23.28 -13.18 -3.04
N THR A 195 -24.41 -13.61 -3.62
CA THR A 195 -24.94 -13.21 -4.93
C THR A 195 -26.16 -12.26 -4.86
N GLU A 196 -26.69 -11.94 -3.68
CA GLU A 196 -27.89 -11.11 -3.53
C GLU A 196 -27.63 -9.58 -3.49
N VAL A 197 -26.39 -9.11 -3.68
CA VAL A 197 -25.99 -7.69 -3.46
C VAL A 197 -24.91 -7.17 -4.41
#